data_AF-A0A3B9DNF3-F1
#
_entry.id   AF-A0A3B9DNF3-F1
#
_cell.length_a   1.000
_cell.length_b   1.000
_cell.length_c   1.000
_cell.angle_alpha   90.00
_cell.angle_beta   90.00
_cell.angle_gamma   90.00
#
_symmetry.space_group_name_H-M   'P 1'
#
loop_
_entity.id
_entity.type
_entity.pdbx_description
1 polymer ?
#
loop_
_entity_poly.entity_id
_entity_poly.type
_entity_poly.pdbx_seq_one_letter_code
_entity_poly.pdbx_strand_id
1 'polypeptide(L)'
;MRDRQRILDNLEKLYHGELDRSAESEGVDGGRLDFEFQRDQLYLEVLLDLRDLFGAAPPEKEKSTSSLLEKAQQLRNLTRLR
;
A
#
# COMPACT_ATOMS: atom_id res chain seq x y z
N MET A 1 0.65 -1.79 5.56
CA MET A 1 1.08 -1.69 4.15
C MET A 1 2.14 -0.61 4.04
N ARG A 2 3.11 -0.71 3.10
CA ARG A 2 4.11 0.35 2.89
C ARG A 2 3.43 1.62 2.36
N ASP A 3 3.89 2.77 2.84
CA ASP A 3 3.43 4.09 2.39
C ASP A 3 3.70 4.29 0.89
N ARG A 4 2.77 4.93 0.18
CA ARG A 4 2.85 5.18 -1.27
C ARG A 4 4.09 5.99 -1.63
N GLN A 5 4.35 7.07 -0.90
CA GLN A 5 5.50 7.94 -1.13
C GLN A 5 6.80 7.16 -0.97
N ARG A 6 6.87 6.33 0.08
CA ARG A 6 8.05 5.50 0.33
C ARG A 6 8.36 4.52 -0.81
N ILE A 7 7.36 4.05 -1.56
CA ILE A 7 7.59 3.13 -2.69
C ILE A 7 8.16 3.91 -3.88
N LEU A 8 7.58 5.07 -4.20
CA LEU A 8 8.05 5.96 -5.27
C LEU A 8 9.49 6.44 -5.01
N ASP A 9 9.78 6.88 -3.78
CA ASP A 9 11.13 7.33 -3.40
C ASP A 9 12.18 6.23 -3.58
N ASN A 10 11.83 4.95 -3.42
CA ASN A 10 12.78 3.86 -3.64
C ASN A 10 13.05 3.64 -5.14
N LEU A 11 12.05 3.83 -5.99
CA LEU A 11 12.20 3.70 -7.43
C LEU A 11 13.11 4.81 -7.97
N GLU A 12 12.90 6.04 -7.51
CA GLU A 12 13.76 7.19 -7.85
C GLU A 12 15.20 6.99 -7.39
N LYS A 13 15.41 6.50 -6.15
CA LYS A 13 16.75 6.16 -5.65
C LYS A 13 17.44 5.09 -6.49
N LEU A 14 16.70 4.09 -6.95
CA LEU A 14 17.25 3.02 -7.78
C LEU A 14 17.69 3.58 -9.14
N TYR A 15 16.86 4.41 -9.76
CA TYR A 15 17.18 5.07 -11.03
C TYR A 15 18.45 5.91 -10.91
N HIS A 16 18.53 6.80 -9.92
CA HIS A 16 19.74 7.60 -9.70
C HIS A 16 20.98 6.73 -9.46
N GLY A 17 20.85 5.67 -8.66
CA GLY A 17 21.96 4.75 -8.42
C GLY A 17 22.43 3.96 -9.65
N GLU A 18 21.53 3.64 -10.59
CA GLU A 18 21.90 3.04 -11.88
C GLU A 18 22.45 4.10 -12.85
N LEU A 19 21.93 5.32 -12.83
CA LEU A 19 22.42 6.44 -13.63
C LEU A 19 23.87 6.79 -13.28
N ASP A 20 24.17 6.90 -11.98
CA ASP A 20 25.53 7.17 -11.49
C ASP A 20 26.50 6.06 -11.92
N ARG A 21 26.10 4.79 -11.81
CA ARG A 21 26.88 3.64 -12.29
C ARG A 21 27.06 3.64 -13.81
N SER A 22 26.06 4.08 -14.54
CA SER A 22 26.08 4.16 -16.01
C SER A 22 27.00 5.29 -16.48
N ALA A 23 27.10 6.39 -15.72
CA ALA A 23 28.01 7.48 -16.01
C ALA A 23 29.49 7.10 -15.83
N GLU A 24 29.78 6.13 -14.94
CA GLU A 24 31.14 5.61 -14.70
C GLU A 24 31.57 4.52 -15.70
N SER A 25 30.63 3.91 -16.44
CA SER A 25 30.87 2.83 -17.39
C SER A 25 30.71 3.32 -18.83
N GLU A 26 31.80 3.38 -19.60
CA GLU A 26 31.72 3.59 -21.06
C GLU A 26 30.86 2.51 -21.71
N GLY A 27 29.68 2.89 -22.23
CA GLY A 27 28.84 2.00 -23.05
C GLY A 27 27.45 1.68 -22.48
N VAL A 28 27.03 2.23 -21.35
CA VAL A 28 25.63 2.09 -20.92
C VAL A 28 24.74 3.05 -21.70
N ASP A 29 23.74 2.51 -22.40
CA ASP A 29 22.74 3.28 -23.15
C ASP A 29 21.75 3.93 -22.19
N GLY A 30 22.00 5.19 -21.82
CA GLY A 30 21.12 5.96 -20.93
C GLY A 30 19.67 6.04 -21.43
N GLY A 31 19.45 6.00 -22.76
CA GLY A 31 18.09 5.98 -23.32
C GLY A 31 17.31 4.71 -22.97
N ARG A 32 18.00 3.58 -22.81
CA ARG A 32 17.39 2.35 -22.34
C ARG A 32 17.05 2.43 -20.85
N LEU A 33 17.92 2.99 -20.02
CA LEU A 33 17.67 3.17 -18.59
C LEU A 33 16.46 4.08 -18.35
N ASP A 34 16.36 5.19 -19.07
CA ASP A 34 15.23 6.12 -19.00
C ASP A 34 13.91 5.44 -19.40
N PHE A 35 13.93 4.64 -20.47
CA PHE A 35 12.76 3.89 -20.92
C PHE A 35 12.33 2.84 -19.87
N GLU A 36 13.29 2.10 -19.29
CA GLU A 36 13.02 1.12 -18.25
C GLU A 36 12.43 1.78 -17.00
N PHE A 37 12.97 2.93 -16.59
CA PHE A 37 12.42 3.70 -15.47
C PHE A 37 10.98 4.17 -15.72
N GLN A 38 10.68 4.73 -16.90
CA GLN A 38 9.33 5.16 -17.24
C GLN A 38 8.33 4.00 -17.27
N ARG A 39 8.74 2.85 -17.81
CA ARG A 39 7.92 1.64 -17.82
C ARG A 39 7.63 1.15 -16.40
N ASP A 40 8.65 1.13 -15.55
CA ASP A 40 8.53 0.65 -14.18
C ASP A 40 7.67 1.59 -13.32
N GLN A 41 7.76 2.91 -13.56
CA GLN A 41 6.86 3.90 -12.97
C GLN A 41 5.39 3.63 -13.34
N LEU A 42 5.10 3.41 -14.63
CA LEU A 42 3.75 3.10 -15.11
C LEU A 42 3.19 1.82 -14.46
N TYR A 43 4.02 0.77 -14.37
CA TYR A 43 3.62 -0.46 -13.70
C TYR A 43 3.34 -0.26 -12.21
N LEU A 44 4.15 0.55 -11.54
CA LEU A 44 3.95 0.86 -10.13
C LEU A 44 2.63 1.61 -9.91
N GLU A 45 2.30 2.58 -10.76
CA GLU A 45 1.05 3.32 -10.73
C GLU A 45 -0.16 2.40 -10.87
N VAL A 46 -0.17 1.53 -11.88
CA VAL A 46 -1.24 0.55 -12.09
C VAL A 46 -1.39 -0.38 -10.87
N LEU A 47 -0.28 -0.85 -10.30
CA LEU A 47 -0.32 -1.70 -9.11
C LEU A 47 -0.85 -0.97 -7.87
N LEU A 48 -0.51 0.31 -7.71
CA LEU A 48 -1.03 1.16 -6.62
C LEU A 48 -2.52 1.44 -6.79
N ASP A 49 -2.97 1.68 -8.01
CA ASP A 49 -4.39 1.88 -8.33
C ASP A 49 -5.20 0.61 -8.07
N LEU A 50 -4.69 -0.56 -8.49
CA LEU A 50 -5.29 -1.86 -8.18
C LEU A 50 -5.34 -2.10 -6.67
N ARG A 51 -4.25 -1.79 -5.96
CA ARG A 51 -4.19 -1.93 -4.50
C ARG A 51 -5.22 -1.04 -3.82
N ASP A 52 -5.44 0.17 -4.31
CA ASP A 52 -6.43 1.08 -3.74
C ASP A 52 -7.86 0.61 -4.10
N LEU A 53 -8.07 0.05 -5.30
CA LEU A 53 -9.32 -0.59 -5.72
C LEU A 53 -9.69 -1.80 -4.85
N PHE A 54 -8.72 -2.67 -4.51
CA PHE A 54 -8.94 -3.87 -3.70
C PHE A 54 -8.78 -3.64 -2.18
N GLY A 55 -8.01 -2.62 -1.79
CA GLY A 55 -7.72 -2.25 -0.41
C GLY A 55 -8.81 -1.40 0.25
N ALA A 56 -9.75 -0.86 -0.54
CA ALA A 56 -10.95 -0.18 -0.06
C ALA A 56 -12.02 -1.14 0.52
N ALA A 57 -11.69 -2.40 0.79
CA ALA A 57 -12.52 -3.23 1.67
C ALA A 57 -12.52 -2.59 3.07
N PRO A 58 -13.69 -2.21 3.63
CA PRO A 58 -13.74 -1.50 4.89
C PRO A 58 -13.11 -2.35 6.00
N PRO A 59 -12.45 -1.73 7.00
CA PRO A 59 -12.11 -2.40 8.25
C PRO A 59 -13.40 -2.72 9.03
N GLU A 60 -14.13 -3.74 8.58
CA GLU A 60 -15.05 -4.52 9.37
C GLU A 60 -14.15 -5.39 10.27
N LYS A 61 -14.00 -5.18 11.59
CA LYS A 61 -15.01 -5.28 12.64
C LYS A 61 -14.41 -4.86 13.99
N GLU A 62 -14.50 -3.59 14.38
CA GLU A 62 -14.40 -3.24 15.82
C GLU A 62 -15.78 -3.01 16.46
N LYS A 63 -16.83 -2.79 15.65
CA LYS A 63 -18.21 -2.63 16.14
C LYS A 63 -18.88 -3.93 16.62
N SER A 64 -18.31 -5.09 16.27
CA SER A 64 -18.93 -6.39 16.59
C SER A 64 -18.78 -6.80 18.05
N THR A 65 -17.74 -6.34 18.76
CA THR A 65 -17.51 -6.73 20.16
C THR A 65 -18.38 -5.93 21.13
N SER A 66 -18.51 -4.62 20.91
CA SER A 66 -19.41 -3.73 21.67
C SER A 66 -20.87 -4.18 21.57
N SER A 67 -21.34 -4.51 20.36
CA SER A 67 -22.70 -4.99 20.12
C SER A 67 -23.03 -6.31 20.85
N LEU A 68 -22.08 -7.24 20.93
CA LEU A 68 -22.28 -8.51 21.64
C LEU A 68 -22.28 -8.32 23.16
N LEU A 69 -21.43 -7.42 23.68
CA LEU A 69 -21.37 -7.10 25.10
C LEU A 69 -22.64 -6.38 25.57
N GLU A 70 -23.15 -5.44 24.77
CA GLU A 70 -24.42 -4.75 25.05
C GLU A 70 -25.60 -5.73 25.09
N LYS A 71 -25.67 -6.66 24.11
CA LYS A 71 -26.70 -7.70 24.09
C LYS A 71 -26.62 -8.63 25.31
N ALA A 72 -25.43 -9.01 25.74
CA ALA A 72 -25.23 -9.81 26.95
C ALA A 72 -25.67 -9.05 28.22
N GLN A 73 -25.39 -7.75 28.30
CA GLN A 73 -25.80 -6.90 29.42
C GLN A 73 -27.33 -6.74 29.49
N GLN A 74 -28.00 -6.60 28.34
CA GLN A 74 -29.46 -6.53 28.26
C GLN A 74 -30.14 -7.82 28.76
N LEU A 75 -29.61 -8.98 28.39
CA LEU A 75 -30.14 -10.28 28.85
C LEU A 75 -29.98 -10.46 30.37
N ARG A 76 -28.85 -10.01 30.93
CA ARG A 76 -28.60 -10.03 32.38
C ARG A 76 -29.57 -9.11 33.14
N ASN A 77 -29.87 -7.93 32.60
CA ASN A 77 -30.79 -7.00 33.23
C ASN A 77 -32.24 -7.53 33.21
N LEU A 78 -32.65 -8.17 32.11
CA LEU A 78 -33.96 -8.81 31.97
C LEU A 78 -34.15 -9.99 32.95
N THR A 79 -33.11 -10.78 33.18
CA THR A 79 -33.18 -11.92 34.12
C THR A 79 -33.14 -11.50 35.59
N ARG A 80 -32.62 -10.31 35.90
CA ARG A 80 -32.57 -9.75 37.27
C ARG A 80 -33.85 -9.03 37.70
N LEU A 81 -34.75 -8.76 36.75
CA LEU A 81 -36.03 -8.08 36.99
C LEU A 81 -37.22 -9.05 37.16
N ARG A 82 -36.95 -10.35 37.24
CA ARG A 82 -37.92 -11.40 37.59
C ARG A 82 -37.71 -11.89 39.02
#